data_AF-A0A932EAC1-F1
#
_entry.id   AF-A0A932EAC1-F1
#
_cell.length_a   1.000
_cell.length_b   1.000
_cell.length_c   1.000
_cell.angle_alpha   90.00
_cell.angle_beta   90.00
_cell.angle_gamma   90.00
#
_symmetry.space_group_name_H-M   'P 1'
#
loop_
_entity.id
_entity.type
_entity.pdbx_description
1 polymer ?
#
loop_
_entity_poly.entity_id
_entity_poly.type
_entity_poly.pdbx_seq_one_letter_code
_entity_poly.pdbx_strand_id
1 'polypeptide(L)'
;MKRFILFLALCAFLCVGLDAKPVHVKGYTKKDGTYVAPHVRSSPNKTKSDNYSTRGNVNPYTGKEGTTPVDDGVKEPAKSQSATESGTDRNGSANATKQTTVEKTYWLTTKSGVRHNSKCRYYQNSHGSPCTKDEGRACKICGG
;
A
#
# COMPACT_ATOMS: atom_id res chain seq x y z
N MET A 1 -53.71 -4.35 -16.82
CA MET A 1 -53.28 -4.38 -15.40
C MET A 1 -52.55 -5.67 -15.01
N LYS A 2 -53.05 -6.87 -15.35
CA LYS A 2 -52.34 -8.15 -15.09
C LYS A 2 -50.94 -8.28 -15.75
N ARG A 3 -50.76 -7.71 -16.95
CA ARG A 3 -49.46 -7.68 -17.64
C ARG A 3 -48.43 -6.73 -17.01
N PHE A 4 -48.90 -5.67 -16.35
CA PHE A 4 -48.03 -4.77 -15.58
C PHE A 4 -47.61 -5.38 -14.24
N ILE A 5 -48.49 -6.15 -13.59
CA ILE A 5 -48.17 -6.92 -12.38
C ILE A 5 -47.15 -8.03 -12.68
N LEU A 6 -47.26 -8.70 -13.84
CA LEU A 6 -46.27 -9.69 -14.29
C LEU A 6 -44.89 -9.07 -14.60
N PHE A 7 -44.86 -7.85 -15.14
CA PHE A 7 -43.60 -7.14 -15.43
C PHE A 7 -42.88 -6.67 -14.15
N LEU A 8 -43.61 -6.18 -13.15
CA LEU A 8 -43.05 -5.80 -11.84
C LEU A 8 -42.54 -7.01 -11.05
N ALA A 9 -43.23 -8.15 -11.11
CA ALA A 9 -42.78 -9.39 -10.48
C ALA A 9 -41.49 -9.95 -11.12
N LEU A 10 -41.31 -9.77 -12.44
CA LEU A 10 -40.11 -10.19 -13.16
C LEU A 10 -38.88 -9.32 -12.82
N CYS A 11 -39.06 -8.00 -12.67
CA CYS A 11 -37.98 -7.11 -12.26
C CYS A 11 -37.54 -7.31 -10.80
N ALA A 12 -38.47 -7.68 -9.90
CA ALA A 12 -38.13 -7.97 -8.51
C ALA A 12 -37.29 -9.25 -8.35
N PHE A 13 -37.37 -10.19 -9.30
CA PHE A 13 -36.56 -11.41 -9.28
C PHE A 13 -35.15 -11.23 -9.89
N LEU A 14 -34.89 -10.09 -10.56
CA LEU A 14 -33.63 -9.81 -11.24
C LEU A 14 -32.57 -9.12 -10.35
N CYS A 15 -32.85 -8.96 -9.05
CA CYS A 15 -31.92 -8.35 -8.08
C CYS A 15 -31.15 -9.39 -7.25
N VAL A 16 -30.83 -10.57 -7.82
CA VAL A 16 -29.95 -11.54 -7.14
C VAL A 16 -28.50 -11.05 -7.25
N GLY A 17 -27.94 -10.62 -6.13
CA GLY A 17 -26.57 -10.13 -6.02
C GLY A 17 -25.53 -11.17 -6.45
N LEU A 18 -24.57 -10.73 -7.26
CA LEU A 18 -23.41 -11.53 -7.67
C LEU A 18 -22.37 -11.51 -6.54
N ASP A 19 -22.44 -12.49 -5.65
CA ASP A 19 -21.47 -12.64 -4.56
C ASP A 19 -20.18 -13.33 -5.07
N ALA A 20 -19.06 -12.59 -5.03
CA ALA A 20 -17.76 -13.10 -5.42
C ALA A 20 -17.25 -14.11 -4.38
N LYS A 21 -17.35 -15.40 -4.68
CA LYS A 21 -16.97 -16.45 -3.74
C LYS A 21 -15.46 -16.42 -3.43
N PRO A 22 -15.07 -16.61 -2.15
CA PRO A 22 -13.67 -16.69 -1.76
C PRO A 22 -13.02 -17.96 -2.33
N VAL A 23 -11.76 -17.84 -2.79
CA VAL A 23 -10.96 -18.94 -3.32
C VAL A 23 -10.00 -19.43 -2.24
N HIS A 24 -10.11 -20.70 -1.88
CA HIS A 24 -9.17 -21.36 -0.98
C HIS A 24 -7.93 -21.84 -1.74
N VAL A 25 -6.76 -21.41 -1.28
CA VAL A 25 -5.46 -21.81 -1.82
C VAL A 25 -4.82 -22.81 -0.87
N LYS A 26 -4.53 -24.01 -1.37
CA LYS A 26 -3.81 -25.04 -0.62
C LYS A 26 -2.40 -24.56 -0.29
N GLY A 27 -1.88 -24.95 0.88
CA GLY A 27 -0.49 -24.69 1.24
C GLY A 27 0.48 -25.43 0.31
N TYR A 28 1.65 -24.85 0.09
CA TYR A 28 2.69 -25.41 -0.77
C TYR A 28 4.10 -25.01 -0.32
N THR A 29 5.09 -25.80 -0.71
CA THR A 29 6.50 -25.52 -0.45
C THR A 29 7.13 -24.88 -1.68
N LYS A 30 7.78 -23.72 -1.50
CA LYS A 30 8.50 -23.01 -2.56
C LYS A 30 9.82 -23.73 -2.91
N LYS A 31 10.39 -23.42 -4.07
CA LYS A 31 11.69 -23.98 -4.52
C LYS A 31 12.85 -23.65 -3.57
N ASP A 32 12.74 -22.57 -2.80
CA ASP A 32 13.71 -22.15 -1.78
C ASP A 32 13.53 -22.88 -0.42
N GLY A 33 12.59 -23.82 -0.33
CA GLY A 33 12.29 -24.57 0.89
C GLY A 33 11.26 -23.89 1.83
N THR A 34 10.79 -22.68 1.53
CA THR A 34 9.83 -21.97 2.39
C THR A 34 8.42 -22.57 2.27
N TYR A 35 7.84 -23.00 3.39
CA TYR A 35 6.44 -23.45 3.44
C TYR A 35 5.47 -22.25 3.48
N VAL A 36 4.45 -22.28 2.63
CA VAL A 36 3.34 -21.32 2.62
C VAL A 36 2.09 -22.02 3.13
N ALA A 37 1.54 -21.53 4.24
CA ALA A 37 0.30 -22.05 4.81
C ALA A 37 -0.90 -21.84 3.85
N PRO A 38 -1.92 -22.71 3.89
CA PRO A 38 -3.15 -22.50 3.15
C PRO A 38 -3.81 -21.18 3.58
N HIS A 39 -4.39 -20.47 2.62
CA HIS A 39 -5.06 -19.19 2.88
C HIS A 39 -6.23 -19.01 1.93
N VAL A 40 -7.08 -18.05 2.25
CA VAL A 40 -8.22 -17.66 1.42
C VAL A 40 -7.92 -16.33 0.75
N ARG A 41 -8.29 -16.20 -0.53
CA ARG A 41 -8.12 -14.98 -1.32
C ARG A 41 -9.36 -14.69 -2.15
N SER A 42 -9.51 -13.45 -2.61
CA SER A 42 -10.53 -13.08 -3.59
C SER A 42 -10.35 -13.87 -4.90
N SER A 43 -11.46 -14.08 -5.61
CA SER A 43 -11.43 -14.70 -6.93
C SER A 43 -10.51 -13.89 -7.87
N PRO A 44 -9.60 -14.54 -8.62
CA PRO A 44 -8.70 -13.81 -9.49
C PRO A 44 -9.48 -13.04 -10.56
N ASN A 45 -9.31 -11.72 -10.58
CA ASN A 45 -9.88 -10.81 -11.57
C ASN A 45 -8.76 -9.88 -12.09
N LYS A 46 -9.13 -8.90 -12.93
CA LYS A 46 -8.18 -7.94 -13.52
C LYS A 46 -8.01 -6.67 -12.67
N THR A 47 -8.73 -6.55 -11.56
CA THR A 47 -8.70 -5.38 -10.69
C THR A 47 -7.82 -5.65 -9.48
N LYS A 48 -7.16 -4.61 -8.97
CA LYS A 48 -6.42 -4.70 -7.71
C LYS A 48 -7.14 -4.00 -6.56
N SER A 49 -8.17 -3.22 -6.86
CA SER A 49 -8.94 -2.43 -5.90
C SER A 49 -9.61 -3.27 -4.82
N ASP A 50 -9.99 -4.51 -5.14
CA ASP A 50 -10.71 -5.44 -4.27
C ASP A 50 -9.81 -6.43 -3.49
N ASN A 51 -8.49 -6.31 -3.64
CA ASN A 51 -7.55 -7.09 -2.84
C ASN A 51 -7.55 -6.62 -1.38
N TYR A 52 -7.47 -7.55 -0.42
CA TYR A 52 -7.38 -7.20 1.01
C TYR A 52 -6.13 -6.40 1.38
N SER A 53 -5.07 -6.47 0.57
CA SER A 53 -3.85 -5.68 0.77
C SER A 53 -3.96 -4.25 0.25
N THR A 54 -5.06 -3.90 -0.41
CA THR A 54 -5.29 -2.58 -1.00
C THR A 54 -5.79 -1.58 0.04
N ARG A 55 -5.32 -0.34 -0.06
CA ARG A 55 -5.63 0.75 0.87
C ARG A 55 -7.14 0.93 0.99
N GLY A 56 -7.62 0.92 2.23
CA GLY A 56 -9.05 1.05 2.56
C GLY A 56 -9.78 -0.28 2.74
N ASN A 57 -9.19 -1.41 2.34
CA ASN A 57 -9.75 -2.73 2.59
C ASN A 57 -9.19 -3.34 3.89
N VAL A 58 -9.99 -4.18 4.54
CA VAL A 58 -9.56 -4.95 5.72
C VAL A 58 -9.62 -6.43 5.40
N ASN A 59 -8.56 -7.16 5.72
CA ASN A 59 -8.53 -8.61 5.59
C ASN A 59 -9.37 -9.27 6.70
N PRO A 60 -10.50 -9.93 6.39
CA PRO A 60 -11.38 -10.51 7.40
C PRO A 60 -10.73 -11.67 8.19
N TYR A 61 -9.66 -12.29 7.66
CA TYR A 61 -8.97 -13.40 8.30
C TYR A 61 -7.88 -12.96 9.28
N THR A 62 -7.39 -11.72 9.16
CA THR A 62 -6.28 -11.23 10.00
C THR A 62 -6.58 -9.90 10.69
N GLY A 63 -7.67 -9.22 10.34
CA GLY A 63 -8.01 -7.88 10.82
C GLY A 63 -7.07 -6.77 10.32
N LYS A 64 -6.10 -7.11 9.46
CA LYS A 64 -5.10 -6.15 8.97
C LYS A 64 -5.68 -5.29 7.85
N GLU A 65 -5.45 -3.99 7.95
CA GLU A 65 -5.74 -3.04 6.89
C GLU A 65 -4.76 -3.19 5.72
N GLY A 66 -5.28 -3.06 4.51
CA GLY A 66 -4.49 -2.95 3.32
C GLY A 66 -3.83 -1.57 3.21
N THR A 67 -2.65 -1.53 2.61
CA THR A 67 -1.83 -0.31 2.48
C THR A 67 -1.41 -0.03 1.04
N THR A 68 -1.66 -0.97 0.12
CA THR A 68 -1.24 -0.88 -1.29
C THR A 68 -2.10 0.17 -2.01
N PRO A 69 -1.51 1.11 -2.77
CA PRO A 69 -2.28 2.04 -3.59
C PRO A 69 -3.21 1.30 -4.56
N VAL A 70 -4.39 1.88 -4.83
CA VAL A 70 -5.29 1.38 -5.85
C VAL A 70 -4.65 1.66 -7.22
N ASP A 71 -4.61 0.63 -8.06
CA ASP A 71 -4.27 0.77 -9.47
C ASP A 71 -5.49 1.36 -10.17
N ASP A 72 -5.54 2.70 -10.27
CA ASP A 72 -6.67 3.42 -10.86
C ASP A 72 -6.66 3.37 -12.41
N GLY A 73 -5.81 2.53 -13.02
CA GLY A 73 -5.72 2.40 -14.48
C GLY A 73 -5.28 3.68 -15.22
N VAL A 74 -4.99 4.77 -14.52
CA VAL A 74 -4.31 5.92 -15.10
C VAL A 74 -2.86 5.51 -15.34
N LYS A 75 -2.51 5.27 -16.60
CA LYS A 75 -1.12 5.35 -17.03
C LYS A 75 -0.68 6.81 -16.83
N GLU A 76 -0.31 7.18 -15.61
CA GLU A 76 0.33 8.46 -15.38
C GLU A 76 1.74 8.41 -15.98
N PRO A 77 2.07 9.30 -16.93
CA PRO A 77 3.42 9.43 -17.42
C PRO A 77 4.30 10.03 -16.32
N ALA A 78 5.60 9.80 -16.46
CA ALA A 78 6.58 10.51 -15.67
C ALA A 78 6.32 12.03 -15.66
N LYS A 79 6.40 12.61 -14.46
CA LYS A 79 6.90 13.96 -14.14
C LYS A 79 5.88 15.11 -14.01
N SER A 80 5.84 15.61 -12.76
CA SER A 80 5.74 17.00 -12.26
C SER A 80 4.64 17.93 -12.72
N GLN A 81 4.10 18.68 -11.74
CA GLN A 81 3.87 20.13 -11.75
C GLN A 81 3.35 20.49 -10.34
N SER A 82 3.95 21.31 -9.48
CA SER A 82 4.89 22.42 -9.63
C SER A 82 4.49 23.35 -10.78
N ALA A 83 3.46 24.16 -10.53
CA ALA A 83 3.32 25.47 -11.16
C ALA A 83 4.16 26.45 -10.32
N THR A 84 5.31 26.89 -10.83
CA THR A 84 5.49 28.10 -11.65
C THR A 84 5.41 29.37 -10.81
N GLU A 85 6.56 29.80 -10.30
CA GLU A 85 6.93 31.22 -10.34
C GLU A 85 8.34 31.33 -10.90
N SER A 86 8.42 31.91 -12.10
CA SER A 86 9.65 32.31 -12.77
C SER A 86 10.27 33.50 -12.04
N GLY A 87 11.53 33.36 -11.63
CA GLY A 87 12.36 34.44 -11.14
C GLY A 87 13.82 34.10 -11.41
N THR A 88 14.32 34.63 -12.52
CA THR A 88 15.71 34.60 -13.00
C THR A 88 16.75 35.05 -11.97
N ASP A 89 17.90 34.39 -12.04
CA ASP A 89 19.27 34.87 -11.79
C ASP A 89 19.54 35.73 -10.54
N ARG A 90 20.42 35.21 -9.66
CA ARG A 90 21.78 35.73 -9.37
C ARG A 90 22.25 35.35 -7.96
N ASN A 91 23.49 34.89 -7.94
CA ASN A 91 24.50 34.95 -6.88
C ASN A 91 24.16 35.86 -5.68
N GLY A 92 24.16 35.32 -4.45
CA GLY A 92 23.90 36.13 -3.27
C GLY A 92 23.86 35.31 -1.98
N SER A 93 24.97 35.36 -1.26
CA SER A 93 25.17 34.93 0.13
C SER A 93 24.07 35.38 1.10
N ALA A 94 24.02 34.65 2.22
CA ALA A 94 23.58 35.06 3.56
C ALA A 94 22.16 34.65 4.00
N ASN A 95 22.17 33.55 4.76
CA ASN A 95 21.76 33.48 6.16
C ASN A 95 20.26 33.55 6.51
N ALA A 96 19.93 32.60 7.39
CA ALA A 96 18.90 32.63 8.42
C ALA A 96 17.52 32.02 8.11
N THR A 97 17.33 30.91 8.84
CA THR A 97 16.10 30.45 9.51
C THR A 97 14.96 29.94 8.64
N LYS A 98 14.79 28.60 8.58
CA LYS A 98 13.46 27.98 8.45
C LYS A 98 13.43 26.49 8.78
N GLN A 99 12.89 26.19 9.95
CA GLN A 99 12.02 25.05 10.26
C GLN A 99 12.37 23.72 9.57
N THR A 100 13.28 22.96 10.20
CA THR A 100 13.53 21.55 9.89
C THR A 100 12.28 20.73 10.15
N THR A 101 11.43 20.55 9.14
CA THR A 101 10.61 19.34 9.04
C THR A 101 11.59 18.19 8.98
N VAL A 102 11.88 17.55 10.12
CA VAL A 102 12.87 16.48 10.18
C VAL A 102 12.30 15.33 9.34
N GLU A 103 12.75 15.24 8.09
CA GLU A 103 12.24 14.24 7.16
C GLU A 103 12.61 12.87 7.70
N LYS A 104 11.60 12.15 8.22
CA LYS A 104 11.73 10.78 8.72
C LYS A 104 11.90 9.81 7.56
N THR A 105 13.06 9.88 6.90
CA THR A 105 13.43 9.12 5.69
C THR A 105 13.95 7.71 5.99
N TYR A 106 14.12 7.36 7.26
CA TYR A 106 14.65 6.08 7.71
C TYR A 106 13.59 5.26 8.45
N TRP A 107 13.78 3.94 8.56
CA TRP A 107 12.90 3.03 9.29
C TRP A 107 13.63 2.42 10.49
N LEU A 108 13.11 2.60 11.70
CA LEU A 108 13.68 2.08 12.94
C LEU A 108 12.92 0.84 13.39
N THR A 109 13.59 -0.30 13.49
CA THR A 109 13.02 -1.52 14.07
C THR A 109 12.91 -1.39 15.59
N THR A 110 11.71 -1.50 16.14
CA THR A 110 11.44 -1.23 17.57
C THR A 110 12.09 -2.25 18.51
N LYS A 111 12.18 -3.53 18.10
CA LYS A 111 12.74 -4.60 18.94
C LYS A 111 14.27 -4.55 19.07
N SER A 112 14.96 -4.08 18.03
CA SER A 112 16.43 -4.08 17.97
C SER A 112 17.05 -2.70 18.03
N GLY A 113 16.24 -1.63 17.93
CA GLY A 113 16.71 -0.25 17.83
C GLY A 113 17.59 -0.01 16.61
N VAL A 114 17.43 -0.81 15.54
CA VAL A 114 18.26 -0.72 14.32
C VAL A 114 17.56 0.11 13.26
N ARG A 115 18.29 1.08 12.70
CA ARG A 115 17.84 1.97 11.63
C ARG A 115 18.20 1.43 10.25
N HIS A 116 17.28 1.57 9.31
CA HIS A 116 17.37 1.12 7.93
C HIS A 116 17.01 2.25 6.95
N ASN A 117 17.75 2.42 5.86
CA ASN A 117 17.33 3.27 4.72
C ASN A 117 16.42 2.52 3.76
N SER A 118 15.81 3.27 2.84
CA SER A 118 14.89 2.77 1.80
C SER A 118 15.46 1.67 0.90
N LYS A 119 16.78 1.49 0.82
CA LYS A 119 17.42 0.42 0.04
C LYS A 119 17.59 -0.89 0.83
N CYS A 120 17.28 -0.88 2.12
CA CYS A 120 17.44 -2.05 2.99
C CYS A 120 16.24 -3.00 2.89
N ARG A 121 16.48 -4.31 2.81
CA ARG A 121 15.43 -5.35 2.82
C ARG A 121 14.49 -5.33 4.05
N TYR A 122 14.89 -4.65 5.13
CA TYR A 122 14.12 -4.54 6.38
C TYR A 122 13.37 -3.21 6.52
N TYR A 123 13.57 -2.28 5.58
CA TYR A 123 12.85 -1.01 5.52
C TYR A 123 11.36 -1.27 5.27
N GLN A 124 10.49 -0.78 6.15
CA GLN A 124 9.02 -0.97 6.11
C GLN A 124 8.54 -2.44 6.11
N ASN A 125 9.45 -3.41 6.24
CA ASN A 125 9.15 -4.84 6.25
C ASN A 125 9.43 -5.48 7.63
N SER A 126 9.89 -4.69 8.61
CA SER A 126 10.15 -5.10 9.99
C SER A 126 9.21 -4.34 10.94
N HIS A 127 8.95 -4.87 12.14
CA HIS A 127 8.18 -4.16 13.16
C HIS A 127 8.96 -2.91 13.62
N GLY A 128 8.48 -1.74 13.22
CA GLY A 128 9.24 -0.51 13.30
C GLY A 128 8.40 0.74 13.01
N SER A 129 9.06 1.88 12.96
CA SER A 129 8.43 3.17 12.64
C SER A 129 9.38 4.08 11.86
N PRO A 130 8.86 5.05 11.08
CA PRO A 130 9.69 6.06 10.44
C PRO A 130 10.46 6.87 11.48
N CYS A 131 11.72 7.12 11.19
CA CYS A 131 12.69 7.74 12.07
C CYS A 131 13.62 8.66 11.29
N THR A 132 14.33 9.50 12.03
CA THR A 132 15.32 10.43 11.50
C THR A 132 16.71 9.77 11.43
N LYS A 133 17.68 10.43 10.78
CA LYS A 133 19.05 9.91 10.62
C LYS A 133 19.78 9.71 11.95
N ASP A 134 19.35 10.39 13.01
CA ASP A 134 20.03 10.37 14.31
C ASP A 134 19.38 9.40 15.30
N GLU A 135 18.31 8.71 14.89
CA GLU A 135 17.60 7.76 15.74
C GLU A 135 18.18 6.34 15.63
N GLY A 136 18.45 5.74 16.79
CA GLY A 136 18.89 4.35 16.92
C GLY A 136 20.25 4.03 16.32
N ARG A 137 20.55 2.74 16.19
CA ARG A 137 21.82 2.23 15.67
C ARG A 137 21.73 1.93 14.18
N ALA A 138 22.66 2.43 13.39
CA ALA A 138 22.73 2.13 11.96
C ALA A 138 22.83 0.62 11.67
N CYS A 139 22.07 0.16 10.67
CA CYS A 139 22.17 -1.22 10.20
C CYS A 139 23.54 -1.47 9.56
N LYS A 140 24.24 -2.53 9.99
CA LYS A 140 25.56 -2.92 9.46
C LYS A 140 25.57 -3.31 7.97
N ILE A 141 24.40 -3.56 7.38
CA ILE A 141 24.27 -3.99 5.97
C ILE A 141 24.01 -2.79 5.07
N CYS A 142 23.09 -1.89 5.46
CA CYS A 142 22.71 -0.75 4.62
C CYS A 142 23.30 0.58 5.07
N GLY A 143 23.98 0.64 6.22
CA GLY A 143 24.56 1.87 6.78
C GLY A 143 23.57 2.72 7.58
N GLY A 144 22.32 2.28 7.76
CA GLY A 144 21.26 3.05 8.41
C GLY A 144 20.87 4.25 7.58
#